data_AF-A0A4Q6ATX1-F1
#
_entry.id   AF-A0A4Q6ATX1-F1
#
_cell.length_a   1.000
_cell.length_b   1.000
_cell.length_c   1.000
_cell.angle_alpha   90.00
_cell.angle_beta   90.00
_cell.angle_gamma   90.00
#
_symmetry.space_group_name_H-M   'P 1'
#
loop_
_entity.id
_entity.type
_entity.pdbx_description
1 polymer ?
#
loop_
_entity_poly.entity_id
_entity_poly.type
_entity_poly.pdbx_seq_one_letter_code
_entity_poly.pdbx_strand_id
1 'polypeptide(L)' 'MTIQELKEKNLLLRECISGSKAYGLDTATSDTDIKGV' A
#
# COMPACT_ATOMS: atom_id res chain seq x y z
N MET A 1 -7.31 14.84 5.01
CA MET A 1 -6.08 14.11 4.63
C MET A 1 -6.42 12.64 4.43
N THR A 2 -6.76 12.30 3.18
CA THR A 2 -6.95 10.94 2.69
C THR A 2 -5.71 10.49 1.91
N ILE A 3 -5.54 9.18 1.69
CA ILE A 3 -4.47 8.66 0.82
C ILE A 3 -4.55 9.25 -0.58
N GLN A 4 -5.76 9.49 -1.09
CA GLN A 4 -5.96 10.08 -2.40
C GLN A 4 -5.44 11.53 -2.45
N GLU A 5 -5.77 12.34 -1.44
CA GLU A 5 -5.23 13.71 -1.33
C GLU A 5 -3.70 13.72 -1.22
N LEU A 6 -3.09 12.73 -0.56
CA LEU A 6 -1.63 12.60 -0.45
C LEU A 6 -0.98 12.29 -1.80
N LYS A 7 -1.60 11.40 -2.60
CA LYS A 7 -1.12 11.05 -3.95
C LYS A 7 -1.25 12.23 -4.91
N GLU A 8 -2.39 12.90 -4.91
CA GLU A 8 -2.67 14.06 -5.77
C GLU A 8 -1.71 15.23 -5.48
N LYS A 9 -1.30 15.40 -4.23
CA LYS A 9 -0.37 16.46 -3.81
C LYS A 9 1.10 16.05 -3.85
N ASN A 10 1.42 14.85 -4.34
CA ASN A 10 2.79 14.31 -4.39
C ASN A 10 3.49 14.32 -3.00
N LEU A 11 2.72 14.05 -1.94
CA LEU A 11 3.17 14.06 -0.56
C LEU A 11 3.62 12.68 -0.05
N LEU A 12 3.60 11.66 -0.90
CA LEU A 12 4.14 10.33 -0.61
C LEU A 12 5.54 10.25 -1.20
N LEU A 13 6.54 10.05 -0.35
CA LEU A 13 7.93 9.88 -0.78
C LEU A 13 8.12 8.48 -1.37
N ARG A 14 7.54 7.47 -0.73
CA ARG A 14 7.56 6.07 -1.17
C ARG A 14 6.30 5.32 -0.76
N GLU A 15 5.89 4.36 -1.58
CA GLU A 15 4.89 3.36 -1.23
C GLU A 15 5.47 1.95 -1.38
N CYS A 16 5.02 1.02 -0.53
CA CYS A 16 5.36 -0.39 -0.63
C CYS A 16 4.13 -1.27 -0.38
N ILE A 17 4.10 -2.40 -1.07
CA ILE A 17 3.21 -3.51 -0.73
C ILE A 17 3.80 -4.20 0.50
N SER A 18 2.95 -4.43 1.50
CA SER A 18 3.29 -5.19 2.70
C SER A 18 2.31 -6.35 2.87
N GLY A 19 2.41 -7.08 3.98
CA GLY A 19 1.51 -8.21 4.25
C GLY A 19 1.80 -9.45 3.40
N SER A 20 0.85 -10.38 3.33
CA SER A 20 1.03 -11.71 2.72
C SER A 20 1.47 -11.64 1.25
N LYS A 21 0.94 -10.67 0.48
CA LYS A 21 1.30 -10.44 -0.93
C LYS A 21 2.76 -10.02 -1.12
N ALA A 22 3.36 -9.34 -0.14
CA ALA A 22 4.78 -8.98 -0.21
C ALA A 22 5.71 -10.20 -0.06
N TYR A 23 5.21 -11.29 0.55
CA TYR A 23 5.97 -12.51 0.81
C TYR A 23 5.53 -13.69 -0.05
N GLY A 24 4.59 -13.50 -0.98
CA GLY A 24 4.03 -14.58 -1.79
C GLY A 24 3.24 -15.63 -0.99
N LEU A 25 2.66 -15.22 0.15
CA LEU A 25 1.88 -16.08 1.05
C LEU A 25 0.38 -15.81 0.95
N ASP A 26 -0.05 -15.01 -0.02
CA ASP A 26 -1.44 -14.62 -0.17
C ASP A 26 -2.31 -15.74 -0.76
N THR A 27 -3.57 -15.79 -0.31
CA THR A 27 -4.61 -16.64 -0.90
C THR A 27 -5.53 -15.79 -1.78
N ALA A 28 -6.42 -16.44 -2.52
CA ALA A 28 -7.38 -15.74 -3.39
C ALA A 28 -8.27 -14.72 -2.65
N THR A 29 -8.43 -14.86 -1.33
CA THR A 29 -9.24 -13.96 -0.49
C THR A 29 -8.40 -12.96 0.30
N SER A 30 -7.07 -12.98 0.17
CA SER A 30 -6.20 -12.03 0.87
C SER A 30 -6.36 -10.63 0.30
N ASP A 31 -6.45 -9.66 1.21
CA ASP A 31 -6.42 -8.24 0.94
C ASP A 31 -4.99 -7.75 0.62
N THR A 32 -4.86 -6.46 0.33
CA THR A 32 -3.58 -5.84 -0.06
C THR A 32 -3.23 -4.73 0.92
N ASP A 33 -2.20 -4.96 1.73
CA ASP A 33 -1.68 -3.95 2.63
C ASP A 33 -0.71 -3.02 1.91
N ILE A 34 -0.96 -1.72 1.99
CA ILE A 34 -0.08 -0.69 1.43
C ILE A 34 0.44 0.19 2.58
N LYS A 35 1.75 0.42 2.61
CA LYS A 35 2.39 1.38 3.53
C LYS A 35 3.07 2.47 2.72
N GLY A 36 3.02 3.70 3.22
CA GLY A 36 3.69 4.84 2.63
C GLY A 36 4.41 5.67 3.68
N VAL A 37 5.46 6.36 3.26
CA VAL A 37 6.19 7.39 4.03
C VAL A 37 6.16 8.71 3.30
#